data_AF-A0A1H8UDH5-F1
#
_entry.id   AF-A0A1H8UDH5-F1
#
_cell.length_a   1.000
_cell.length_b   1.000
_cell.length_c   1.000
_cell.angle_alpha   90.00
_cell.angle_beta   90.00
_cell.angle_gamma   90.00
#
_symmetry.space_group_name_H-M   'P 1'
#
loop_
_entity.id
_entity.type
_entity.pdbx_description
1 polymer ?
#
loop_
_entity_poly.entity_id
_entity_poly.type
_entity_poly.pdbx_seq_one_letter_code
_entity_poly.pdbx_strand_id
1 'polypeptide(L)' 'MPMVTVSISPLQAADIRAAVDNGSYASSSEVVREALRLWDAARKVGGHDSEMLTQDCIPGGGKCVAEMFADHEAEHRRTA' A
#
# COMPACT_ATOMS: atom_id res chain seq x y z
N MET A 1 -25.70 -12.93 4.13
CA MET A 1 -24.74 -12.13 3.35
C MET A 1 -25.39 -11.72 2.04
N PRO A 2 -25.23 -10.47 1.58
CA PRO A 2 -25.76 -10.03 0.29
C PRO A 2 -25.06 -10.76 -0.87
N MET A 3 -25.79 -10.97 -1.96
CA MET A 3 -25.27 -11.59 -3.19
C MET A 3 -24.91 -10.52 -4.21
N VAL A 4 -23.80 -10.72 -4.92
CA VAL A 4 -23.30 -9.81 -5.95
C VAL A 4 -22.98 -10.61 -7.20
N THR A 5 -23.35 -10.09 -8.37
CA THR A 5 -22.97 -10.66 -9.67
C THR A 5 -21.82 -9.83 -10.24
N VAL A 6 -20.75 -10.50 -10.68
CA VAL A 6 -19.57 -9.87 -11.26
C VAL A 6 -19.20 -10.55 -12.57
N SER A 7 -18.66 -9.78 -13.51
CA SER A 7 -18.06 -10.31 -14.73
C SER A 7 -16.55 -10.49 -14.52
N ILE A 8 -16.03 -11.65 -14.93
CA ILE A 8 -14.61 -11.97 -14.86
C ILE A 8 -14.15 -12.53 -16.20
N SER A 9 -12.84 -12.53 -16.44
CA SER A 9 -12.31 -13.09 -17.68
C SER A 9 -12.55 -14.60 -17.74
N PRO A 10 -12.71 -15.18 -18.96
CA PRO A 10 -12.88 -16.63 -19.12
C PRO A 10 -11.74 -17.45 -18.52
N LEU A 11 -10.51 -16.91 -18.56
CA LEU A 11 -9.32 -17.53 -18.00
C LEU A 11 -9.43 -17.63 -16.47
N GLN A 12 -9.72 -16.52 -15.78
CA GLN A 12 -9.92 -16.52 -14.33
C GLN A 12 -11.06 -17.46 -13.91
N ALA A 13 -12.13 -17.53 -14.70
CA ALA A 13 -13.21 -18.45 -14.42
C ALA A 13 -12.77 -19.92 -14.51
N ALA A 14 -11.84 -20.25 -15.43
CA ALA A 14 -11.25 -21.57 -15.54
C ALA A 14 -10.35 -21.90 -14.34
N ASP A 15 -9.52 -20.96 -13.92
CA ASP A 15 -8.65 -21.13 -12.76
C ASP A 15 -9.46 -21.34 -11.47
N ILE A 16 -10.54 -20.58 -11.28
CA ILE A 16 -11.46 -20.74 -10.14
C ILE A 16 -12.09 -22.14 -10.15
N ARG A 17 -12.54 -22.63 -11.32
CA ARG A 17 -13.12 -23.97 -11.42
C ARG A 17 -12.09 -25.05 -11.09
N ALA A 18 -10.89 -24.97 -11.64
CA ALA A 18 -9.81 -25.92 -11.35
C ALA A 18 -9.46 -25.97 -9.85
N ALA A 19 -9.48 -24.84 -9.16
CA ALA A 19 -9.23 -24.74 -7.72
C ALA A 19 -10.34 -25.38 -6.86
N VAL A 20 -11.56 -25.45 -7.37
CA VAL A 20 -12.66 -26.19 -6.73
C VAL A 20 -12.58 -27.68 -7.06
N ASP A 21 -12.33 -28.00 -8.33
CA ASP A 21 -12.26 -29.39 -8.83
C ASP A 21 -11.12 -30.19 -8.17
N ASN A 22 -10.00 -29.53 -7.87
CA ASN A 22 -8.89 -30.15 -7.16
C ASN A 22 -9.07 -30.22 -5.63
N GLY A 23 -10.19 -29.69 -5.10
CA GLY A 23 -10.53 -29.71 -3.68
C GLY A 23 -9.80 -28.67 -2.81
N SER A 24 -9.06 -27.74 -3.40
CA SER A 24 -8.40 -26.66 -2.64
C SER A 24 -9.40 -25.67 -2.05
N TYR A 25 -10.57 -25.52 -2.69
CA TYR A 25 -11.67 -24.68 -2.22
C TYR A 25 -13.00 -25.42 -2.31
N ALA A 26 -13.90 -25.18 -1.35
CA ALA A 26 -15.21 -25.82 -1.33
C ALA A 26 -16.19 -25.20 -2.34
N SER A 27 -15.96 -23.96 -2.77
CA SER A 27 -16.81 -23.28 -3.76
C SER A 27 -16.11 -22.11 -4.46
N SER A 28 -16.60 -21.76 -5.65
CA SER A 28 -16.13 -20.56 -6.37
C SER A 28 -16.28 -19.28 -5.55
N SER A 29 -17.38 -19.16 -4.78
CA SER A 29 -17.62 -18.01 -3.90
C SER A 29 -16.59 -17.91 -2.76
N GLU A 30 -15.98 -19.02 -2.36
CA GLU A 30 -14.91 -19.03 -1.36
C GLU A 30 -13.60 -18.51 -1.95
N VAL A 31 -13.25 -18.94 -3.17
CA VAL A 31 -12.09 -18.43 -3.90
C VAL A 31 -12.16 -16.90 -4.02
N VAL A 32 -13.33 -16.39 -4.42
CA VAL A 32 -13.55 -14.94 -4.59
C VAL A 32 -13.46 -14.20 -3.26
N ARG A 33 -14.02 -14.76 -2.18
CA ARG A 33 -13.92 -14.15 -0.85
C ARG A 33 -12.47 -14.05 -0.38
N GLU A 34 -11.68 -15.09 -0.58
CA GLU A 34 -10.26 -15.08 -0.19
C GLU A 34 -9.46 -14.10 -1.05
N ALA A 35 -9.69 -14.05 -2.36
CA ALA A 35 -9.05 -13.08 -3.24
C ALA A 35 -9.35 -11.63 -2.82
N LEU A 36 -10.60 -11.32 -2.46
CA LEU A 36 -10.99 -10.01 -1.95
C LEU A 36 -10.36 -9.70 -0.58
N ARG A 37 -10.23 -10.69 0.29
CA ARG A 37 -9.53 -10.54 1.59
C ARG A 37 -8.06 -10.21 1.39
N LEU A 38 -7.39 -10.90 0.47
CA LEU A 38 -5.98 -10.66 0.12
C LEU A 38 -5.80 -9.29 -0.53
N TRP A 39 -6.71 -8.89 -1.42
CA TRP A 39 -6.69 -7.57 -2.03
C TRP A 39 -6.88 -6.44 -1.00
N ASP A 40 -7.81 -6.62 -0.05
CA ASP A 40 -8.00 -5.66 1.04
C ASP A 40 -6.77 -5.57 1.96
N ALA A 41 -6.17 -6.71 2.30
CA ALA A 41 -4.93 -6.75 3.07
C ALA A 41 -3.77 -6.04 2.34
N ALA A 42 -3.61 -6.29 1.04
CA ALA A 42 -2.59 -5.63 0.22
C ALA A 42 -2.78 -4.10 0.18
N ARG A 43 -4.03 -3.62 0.10
CA ARG A 43 -4.32 -2.17 0.16
C ARG A 43 -4.07 -1.56 1.52
N LYS A 44 -4.29 -2.30 2.61
CA LYS A 44 -3.94 -1.82 3.95
C LYS A 44 -2.44 -1.66 4.10
N VAL A 45 -1.66 -2.62 3.61
CA VAL A 45 -0.19 -2.51 3.60
C VAL A 45 0.26 -1.32 2.74
N GLY A 46 -0.21 -1.19 1.50
CA GLY A 46 0.15 -0.06 0.63
C GLY A 46 -0.45 1.30 1.06
N GLY A 47 -1.52 1.28 1.86
CA GLY A 47 -2.13 2.47 2.45
C GLY A 47 -1.29 3.04 3.59
N HIS A 48 -0.61 2.19 4.36
CA HIS A 48 0.36 2.65 5.35
C HIS A 48 1.58 3.30 4.67
N ASP A 49 2.00 2.79 3.51
CA ASP A 49 3.10 3.38 2.73
C ASP A 49 2.70 4.75 2.15
N SER A 50 1.46 4.90 1.69
CA SER A 50 0.93 6.16 1.18
C SER A 50 0.65 7.18 2.29
N GLU A 51 0.18 6.73 3.46
CA GLU A 51 -0.07 7.62 4.60
C GLU A 51 1.24 8.05 5.28
N MET A 52 2.27 7.20 5.37
CA MET A 52 3.62 7.59 5.85
C MET A 52 4.23 8.70 4.99
N LEU A 53 4.08 8.64 3.66
CA LEU A 53 4.59 9.68 2.77
C LEU A 53 3.86 11.03 2.93
N THR A 54 2.64 11.02 3.48
CA THR A 54 1.89 12.25 3.79
C THR A 54 1.98 12.68 5.25
N GLN A 55 2.39 11.80 6.16
CA GLN A 55 2.38 12.05 7.62
C GLN A 55 3.76 12.31 8.23
N ASP A 56 4.83 12.46 7.43
CA ASP A 56 6.09 13.04 7.91
C ASP A 56 6.31 14.51 7.49
N CYS A 57 5.22 15.22 7.17
CA CYS A 57 5.22 16.69 7.21
C CYS A 57 4.74 17.20 8.58
N ILE A 58 5.29 16.66 9.67
CA ILE A 58 5.36 17.43 10.91
C ILE A 58 6.34 18.58 10.64
N PRO A 59 5.97 19.87 10.80
CA PRO A 59 6.93 20.97 10.78
C PRO A 59 7.75 20.96 12.08
N GLY A 60 8.50 19.88 12.28
CA GLY A 60 9.39 19.66 13.41
C GLY A 60 10.81 20.03 13.01
N GLY A 61 11.12 21.32 13.00
CA GLY A 61 12.49 21.83 13.18
C GLY A 61 13.58 21.35 12.21
N GLY A 62 13.23 20.88 11.01
CA GLY A 62 14.21 20.66 9.96
C GLY A 62 14.61 22.00 9.35
N LYS A 63 15.67 22.63 9.86
CA LYS A 63 16.21 23.85 9.23
C LYS A 63 16.53 23.58 7.76
N CYS A 64 16.17 24.52 6.88
CA CYS A 64 16.38 24.34 5.45
C CYS A 64 17.90 24.24 5.17
N VAL A 65 18.30 23.46 4.16
CA VAL A 65 19.72 23.31 3.82
C VAL A 65 20.39 24.67 3.59
N ALA A 66 19.68 25.61 2.97
CA ALA A 66 20.15 26.99 2.80
C ALA A 66 20.44 27.69 4.14
N GLU A 67 19.62 27.46 5.16
CA GLU A 67 19.77 28.01 6.51
C GLU A 67 20.95 27.34 7.24
N MET A 68 21.13 26.03 7.06
CA MET A 68 22.28 25.29 7.58
C MET A 68 23.61 25.76 6.96
N PHE A 69 23.62 26.08 5.66
CA PHE A 69 24.78 26.68 4.99
C PHE A 69 25.07 28.10 5.49
N ALA A 70 24.02 28.91 5.69
CA ALA A 70 24.18 30.26 6.22
C ALA A 70 24.77 30.28 7.63
N ASP A 71 24.33 29.37 8.51
CA ASP A 71 24.90 29.18 9.85
C ASP A 71 26.40 28.83 9.77
N HIS A 72 26.75 27.88 8.90
CA HIS A 72 28.13 27.42 8.73
C HIS A 72 29.06 28.51 8.17
N GLU A 73 28.62 29.28 7.17
CA GLU A 73 29.39 30.42 6.65
C GLU A 73 29.50 31.58 7.65
N ALA A 74 28.50 31.77 8.51
CA ALA A 74 28.56 32.76 9.58
C ALA A 74 29.57 32.37 10.66
N GLU A 75 29.70 31.08 10.95
CA GLU A 75 30.68 30.56 11.91
C GLU A 75 32.12 30.68 11.37
N HIS A 76 32.36 30.35 10.10
CA HIS A 76 33.68 30.46 9.47
C HIS A 76 34.19 31.92 9.34
N ARG A 77 33.28 32.89 9.25
CA ARG A 77 33.64 34.33 9.25
C ARG A 77 33.96 34.87 10.64
N ARG A 78 33.56 34.18 11.70
CA ARG A 78 33.79 34.61 13.09
C ARG A 78 35.12 34.08 13.64
N THR A 79 35.65 33.03 13.02
CA THR A 79 36.90 32.36 13.36
C THR A 79 38.08 32.74 12.46
N ALA A 80 37.86 33.61 11.47
CA ALA A 80 38.87 34.24 10.63
C ALA A 80 39.09 35.70 11.04
#